data_AF-A0A935LKL5-F1
#
_entry.id   AF-A0A935LKL5-F1
#
_cell.length_a   1.000
_cell.length_b   1.000
_cell.length_c   1.000
_cell.angle_alpha   90.00
_cell.angle_beta   90.00
_cell.angle_gamma   90.00
#
_symmetry.space_group_name_H-M   'P 1'
#
loop_
_entity.id
_entity.type
_entity.pdbx_description
1 polymer ?
#
loop_
_entity_poly.entity_id
_entity_poly.type
_entity_poly.pdbx_seq_one_letter_code
_entity_poly.pdbx_strand_id
1 'polypeptide(L)'
;MHIDLKLPQGATFSDLRVRRCDDDAIDLDMDLVHRICLLNGWDFEKVRANPGPVISTILSVWYKQHLAQGGAPDAVMESFRLQSEIAQGQTPH
;
A
#
# COMPACT_ATOMS: atom_id res chain seq x y z
N MET A 1 12.33 11.14 -0.76
CA MET A 1 12.44 10.51 0.58
C MET A 1 12.51 9.01 0.37
N HIS A 2 13.56 8.33 0.82
CA HIS A 2 13.63 6.88 0.81
C HIS A 2 13.20 6.40 2.19
N ILE A 3 12.03 5.75 2.29
CA ILE A 3 11.55 5.12 3.51
C ILE A 3 12.05 3.67 3.49
N ASP A 4 12.82 3.30 4.51
CA ASP A 4 13.22 1.91 4.76
C ASP A 4 12.07 1.21 5.50
N LEU A 5 11.10 0.70 4.74
CA LEU A 5 9.95 0.00 5.29
C LEU A 5 10.34 -1.44 5.61
N LYS A 6 10.28 -1.83 6.89
CA LYS A 6 10.44 -3.23 7.28
C LYS A 6 9.17 -4.01 7.02
N LEU A 7 9.27 -5.03 6.16
CA LEU A 7 8.16 -5.92 5.81
C LEU A 7 8.23 -7.24 6.59
N PRO A 8 7.08 -7.89 6.89
CA PRO A 8 7.06 -9.17 7.57
C PRO A 8 7.71 -10.26 6.71
N GLN A 9 8.63 -11.04 7.28
CA GLN A 9 9.22 -12.17 6.57
C GLN A 9 8.16 -13.21 6.20
N GLY A 10 8.24 -13.75 4.98
CA GLY A 10 7.33 -14.76 4.46
C GLY A 10 5.97 -14.24 4.00
N ALA A 11 5.69 -12.94 4.17
CA ALA A 11 4.50 -12.31 3.60
C ALA A 11 4.81 -11.74 2.21
N THR A 12 3.85 -11.85 1.31
CA THR A 12 3.87 -11.28 -0.03
C THR A 12 2.90 -10.11 -0.13
N PHE A 13 3.01 -9.29 -1.17
CA PHE A 13 2.08 -8.19 -1.39
C PHE A 13 0.63 -8.68 -1.50
N SER A 14 0.40 -9.82 -2.14
CA SER A 14 -0.94 -10.40 -2.31
C SER A 14 -1.61 -10.80 -0.98
N ASP A 15 -0.83 -11.01 0.10
CA ASP A 15 -1.37 -11.28 1.43
C ASP A 15 -2.06 -10.06 2.07
N LEU A 16 -1.77 -8.84 1.60
CA LEU A 16 -2.51 -7.65 2.01
C LEU A 16 -3.97 -7.68 1.54
N ARG A 17 -4.30 -8.51 0.53
CA ARG A 17 -5.65 -8.65 -0.01
C ARG A 17 -6.29 -7.31 -0.36
N VAL A 18 -5.50 -6.42 -0.97
CA VAL A 18 -5.93 -5.08 -1.35
C VAL A 18 -7.13 -5.18 -2.29
N ARG A 19 -8.22 -4.54 -1.93
CA ARG A 19 -9.44 -4.49 -2.73
C ARG A 19 -9.98 -3.07 -2.74
N ARG A 20 -10.60 -2.70 -3.86
CA ARG A 20 -11.42 -1.50 -3.93
C ARG A 20 -12.78 -1.80 -3.30
N CYS A 21 -13.22 -0.92 -2.42
CA CYS A 21 -14.54 -0.93 -1.82
C CYS A 21 -15.43 0.12 -2.51
N ASP A 22 -16.71 0.15 -2.16
CA ASP A 22 -17.60 1.24 -2.52
C ASP A 22 -17.05 2.58 -1.98
N ASP A 23 -17.39 3.69 -2.65
CA ASP A 23 -16.93 5.05 -2.29
C ASP A 23 -15.41 5.31 -2.49
N ASP A 24 -14.77 4.61 -3.42
CA ASP A 24 -13.32 4.75 -3.71
C ASP A 24 -12.39 4.37 -2.54
N ALA A 25 -12.94 3.78 -1.47
CA ALA A 25 -12.17 3.30 -0.34
C ALA A 25 -11.38 2.02 -0.69
N ILE A 26 -10.32 1.75 0.09
CA ILE A 26 -9.53 0.53 0.00
C ILE A 26 -9.74 -0.34 1.23
N ASP A 27 -9.98 -1.62 0.99
CA ASP A 27 -10.02 -2.67 1.99
C ASP A 27 -8.71 -3.49 1.91
N LEU A 28 -8.16 -3.84 3.06
CA LEU A 28 -6.90 -4.57 3.17
C LEU A 28 -6.78 -5.27 4.53
N ASP A 29 -5.83 -6.19 4.63
CA ASP A 29 -5.58 -6.97 5.84
C ASP A 29 -4.92 -6.12 6.95
N MET A 30 -5.74 -5.68 7.90
CA MET A 30 -5.30 -4.82 9.00
C MET A 30 -4.44 -5.54 10.04
N ASP A 31 -4.51 -6.87 10.14
CA ASP A 31 -3.58 -7.67 10.95
C ASP A 31 -2.15 -7.58 10.37
N LEU A 32 -2.02 -7.63 9.05
CA LEU A 32 -0.73 -7.47 8.38
C LEU A 32 -0.17 -6.04 8.53
N VAL A 33 -1.05 -5.02 8.48
CA VAL A 33 -0.68 -3.63 8.80
C VAL A 33 -0.20 -3.51 10.23
N HIS A 34 -0.87 -4.14 11.19
CA HIS A 34 -0.47 -4.12 12.58
C HIS A 34 0.93 -4.73 12.76
N ARG A 35 1.21 -5.87 12.10
CA ARG A 35 2.57 -6.47 12.10
C ARG A 35 3.62 -5.54 11.52
N ILE A 36 3.33 -4.83 10.43
CA ILE A 36 4.23 -3.82 9.86
C ILE A 36 4.46 -2.69 10.86
N CYS A 37 3.41 -2.21 11.54
CA CYS A 37 3.54 -1.18 12.56
C CYS A 37 4.49 -1.61 13.68
N LEU A 38 4.33 -2.84 14.20
CA LEU A 38 5.21 -3.40 15.23
C LEU A 38 6.67 -3.48 14.76
N LEU A 39 6.92 -3.91 13.52
CA LEU A 39 8.26 -4.03 12.95
C LEU A 39 8.97 -2.67 12.79
N ASN A 40 8.19 -1.62 12.51
CA ASN A 40 8.71 -0.27 12.26
C ASN A 40 8.60 0.66 13.47
N GLY A 41 8.12 0.16 14.62
CA GLY A 41 7.94 0.97 15.83
C GLY A 41 6.84 2.02 15.71
N TRP A 42 5.83 1.78 14.87
CA TRP A 42 4.70 2.67 14.69
C TRP A 42 3.55 2.32 15.64
N ASP A 43 2.85 3.35 16.10
CA ASP A 43 1.69 3.22 16.99
C ASP A 43 0.45 2.86 16.17
N PHE A 44 0.04 1.60 16.23
CA PHE A 44 -1.10 1.10 15.47
C PHE A 44 -2.41 1.82 15.78
N GLU A 45 -2.61 2.28 17.02
CA GLU A 45 -3.84 3.01 17.38
C GLU A 45 -3.89 4.38 16.69
N LYS A 46 -2.75 5.05 16.55
CA LYS A 46 -2.65 6.29 15.75
C LYS A 46 -2.83 6.02 14.26
N VAL A 47 -2.29 4.92 13.75
CA VAL A 47 -2.50 4.49 12.37
C VAL A 47 -3.98 4.23 12.12
N ARG A 48 -4.67 3.53 13.02
CA ARG A 48 -6.10 3.26 12.90
C ARG A 48 -6.95 4.54 12.94
N ALA A 49 -6.53 5.54 13.72
CA ALA A 49 -7.22 6.83 13.79
C ALA A 49 -7.05 7.67 12.51
N ASN A 50 -5.92 7.54 11.80
CA ASN A 50 -5.69 8.21 10.52
C ASN A 50 -4.87 7.32 9.56
N PRO A 51 -5.53 6.33 8.92
CA PRO A 51 -4.82 5.28 8.19
C PRO A 51 -4.22 5.76 6.86
N GLY A 52 -4.85 6.75 6.21
CA GLY A 52 -4.52 7.17 4.84
C GLY A 52 -3.01 7.32 4.55
N PRO A 53 -2.26 8.15 5.30
CA PRO A 53 -0.84 8.38 5.04
C PRO A 53 0.04 7.13 5.18
N VAL A 54 -0.26 6.31 6.19
CA VAL A 54 0.54 5.12 6.54
C VAL A 54 0.23 3.99 5.58
N ILE A 55 -1.06 3.75 5.29
CA ILE A 55 -1.50 2.77 4.30
C ILE A 55 -0.95 3.12 2.91
N SER A 56 -1.03 4.38 2.49
CA SER A 56 -0.46 4.82 1.22
C SER A 56 1.05 4.55 1.13
N THR A 57 1.79 4.80 2.21
CA THR A 57 3.22 4.51 2.30
C THR A 57 3.51 3.00 2.18
N ILE A 58 2.77 2.17 2.94
CA ILE A 58 2.91 0.71 2.92
C ILE A 58 2.66 0.17 1.51
N LEU A 59 1.54 0.58 0.89
CA LEU A 59 1.15 0.13 -0.44
C LEU A 59 2.19 0.54 -1.48
N SER A 60 2.63 1.81 -1.47
CA SER A 60 3.60 2.32 -2.45
C SER A 60 4.95 1.58 -2.37
N VAL A 61 5.50 1.44 -1.16
CA VAL A 61 6.83 0.82 -0.98
C VAL A 61 6.77 -0.68 -1.25
N TRP A 62 5.79 -1.38 -0.68
CA TRP A 62 5.70 -2.83 -0.83
C TRP A 62 5.36 -3.21 -2.28
N TYR A 63 4.45 -2.49 -2.94
CA TYR A 63 4.11 -2.77 -4.34
C TYR A 63 5.32 -2.55 -5.26
N LYS A 64 6.11 -1.50 -5.03
CA LYS A 64 7.36 -1.28 -5.77
C LYS A 64 8.35 -2.44 -5.57
N GLN A 65 8.50 -2.93 -4.34
CA GLN A 65 9.36 -4.09 -4.06
C GLN A 65 8.83 -5.38 -4.70
N HIS A 66 7.52 -5.59 -4.68
CA HIS A 66 6.84 -6.72 -5.32
C HIS A 66 7.12 -6.76 -6.83
N LEU A 67 6.95 -5.63 -7.52
CA LEU A 67 7.27 -5.53 -8.95
C LEU A 67 8.77 -5.75 -9.23
N ALA A 68 9.66 -5.19 -8.40
CA ALA A 68 11.10 -5.37 -8.54
C ALA A 68 11.56 -6.83 -8.34
N GLN A 69 10.78 -7.63 -7.60
CA GLN A 69 11.02 -9.07 -7.39
C GLN A 69 10.37 -9.95 -8.47
N GLY A 70 9.78 -9.36 -9.52
CA GLY A 70 9.10 -10.08 -10.60
C GLY A 70 7.65 -10.46 -10.27
N GLY A 71 7.07 -9.86 -9.23
CA GLY A 71 5.66 -10.01 -8.90
C GLY A 71 4.74 -9.43 -9.97
N ALA A 72 3.57 -10.04 -10.14
CA ALA A 72 2.58 -9.58 -11.11
C ALA A 72 1.97 -8.23 -10.71
N PRO A 73 1.67 -7.34 -11.66
CA PRO A 73 0.96 -6.09 -11.38
C PRO A 73 -0.40 -6.35 -10.71
N ASP A 74 -0.76 -5.48 -9.78
CA ASP A 74 -2.03 -5.54 -9.08
C ASP A 74 -3.00 -4.50 -9.67
N ALA A 75 -4.21 -4.94 -10.05
CA ALA A 75 -5.17 -4.09 -10.76
C ALA A 75 -5.61 -2.87 -9.93
N VAL A 76 -5.73 -3.02 -8.61
CA VAL A 76 -6.14 -1.94 -7.71
C VAL A 76 -4.99 -0.92 -7.60
N MET A 77 -3.76 -1.39 -7.42
CA MET A 77 -2.58 -0.52 -7.35
C MET A 77 -2.32 0.22 -8.66
N GLU A 78 -2.43 -0.44 -9.81
CA GLU A 78 -2.28 0.22 -11.11
C GLU A 78 -3.38 1.27 -11.33
N SER A 79 -4.60 1.00 -10.88
CA SER A 79 -5.70 1.98 -10.93
C SER A 79 -5.38 3.24 -10.10
N PHE A 80 -4.84 3.08 -8.89
CA PHE A 80 -4.41 4.22 -8.07
C PHE A 80 -3.24 4.99 -8.68
N ARG A 81 -2.27 4.28 -9.30
CA ARG A 81 -1.16 4.92 -10.00
C ARG A 81 -1.69 5.81 -11.12
N LEU A 82 -2.54 5.26 -11.99
CA LEU A 82 -3.16 6.00 -13.10
C LEU A 82 -4.03 7.18 -12.62
N GLN A 83 -4.81 7.00 -11.56
CA GLN A 83 -5.63 8.08 -11.00
C GLN A 83 -4.78 9.22 -10.44
N SER A 84 -3.64 8.91 -9.81
CA SER A 84 -2.69 9.92 -9.34
C SER A 84 -2.07 10.71 -10.50
N GLU A 85 -1.78 10.05 -11.62
CA GLU A 85 -1.22 10.67 -12.83
C GLU A 85 -2.25 11.59 -13.52
N ILE A 86 -3.52 11.16 -13.59
CA ILE A 86 -4.62 11.95 -14.15
C ILE A 86 -4.96 13.16 -13.26
N ALA A 87 -5.01 13.00 -11.93
CA ALA A 87 -5.29 14.09 -10.99
C ALA A 87 -4.21 15.19 -11.01
N GLN A 88 -2.99 14.86 -11.45
CA GLN A 88 -1.89 15.81 -11.65
C GLN A 88 -1.87 16.44 -13.06
N GLY A 89 -2.88 16.20 -13.89
CA GLY A 89 -3.04 16.85 -15.20
C GLY A 89 -2.12 16.32 -16.31
N GLN A 90 -1.57 15.12 -16.18
CA GLN A 90 -0.89 14.46 -17.29
C GLN A 90 -1.90 13.60 -18.04
N THR A 91 -2.33 14.07 -19.21
CA THR A 91 -3.11 13.30 -20.16
C THR A 91 -2.30 12.11 -20.67
N PRO A 92 -2.82 10.87 -20.65
CA PRO A 92 -2.15 9.75 -21.31
C PRO A 92 -2.08 10.06 -22.82
N HIS A 93 -0.88 9.90 -23.38
CA HIS A 93 -0.61 10.06 -24.80
C HIS A 93 -1.08 8.84 -25.61
#